data_AF-A0A7X7E8Z8-F1
#
_entry.id   AF-A0A7X7E8Z8-F1
#
_cell.length_a   1.000
_cell.length_b   1.000
_cell.length_c   1.000
_cell.angle_alpha   90.00
_cell.angle_beta   90.00
_cell.angle_gamma   90.00
#
_symmetry.space_group_name_H-M   'P 1'
#
loop_
_entity.id
_entity.type
_entity.pdbx_description
1 polymer ?
#
loop_
_entity_poly.entity_id
_entity_poly.type
_entity_poly.pdbx_seq_one_letter_code
_entity_poly.pdbx_strand_id
1 'polypeptide(L)' 'MSNSIAIVGASTDRGKYGNKAVRAFKEGGWTVYPVNPGADEVEGLRSYASIADVPEPIHRISMYVPPKVG' A
#
# COMPACT_ATOMS: atom_id res chain seq x y z
N MET A 1 4.70 14.50 -13.50
CA MET A 1 5.48 13.71 -12.51
C MET A 1 4.52 12.70 -11.92
N SER A 2 4.83 11.40 -12.00
CA SER A 2 4.00 10.35 -11.41
C SER A 2 4.22 10.32 -9.90
N ASN A 3 3.19 10.65 -9.12
CA ASN A 3 3.26 10.60 -7.66
C ASN A 3 2.97 9.16 -7.21
N SER A 4 4.00 8.47 -6.71
CA SER A 4 3.89 7.10 -6.20
C SER A 4 3.83 7.04 -4.67
N ILE A 5 3.05 6.11 -4.14
CA ILE A 5 2.89 5.91 -2.70
C ILE A 5 2.87 4.43 -2.34
N ALA A 6 3.59 4.06 -1.29
CA ALA A 6 3.48 2.75 -0.66
C ALA A 6 2.54 2.80 0.55
N ILE A 7 1.60 1.86 0.61
CA ILE A 7 0.68 1.70 1.74
C ILE A 7 1.11 0.49 2.55
N VAL A 8 1.86 0.72 3.63
CA VAL A 8 2.37 -0.32 4.53
C VAL A 8 1.30 -0.70 5.52
N GLY A 9 1.01 -1.99 5.64
CA GLY A 9 -0.18 -2.45 6.36
C GLY A 9 -1.45 -2.39 5.49
N ALA A 10 -1.29 -2.49 4.17
CA ALA A 10 -2.41 -2.70 3.27
C ALA A 10 -3.17 -3.98 3.66
N SER A 11 -4.45 -4.08 3.30
CA SER A 11 -5.30 -5.18 3.73
C SER A 11 -6.35 -5.50 2.67
N THR A 12 -6.72 -6.78 2.56
CA THR A 12 -7.87 -7.24 1.76
C THR A 12 -9.20 -6.93 2.44
N ASP A 13 -9.21 -6.78 3.76
CA ASP A 13 -10.38 -6.33 4.52
C ASP A 13 -10.66 -4.83 4.29
N ARG A 14 -11.81 -4.54 3.65
CA ARG A 14 -12.27 -3.19 3.31
C ARG A 14 -12.62 -2.30 4.49
N GLY A 15 -12.80 -2.87 5.69
CA GLY A 15 -13.04 -2.14 6.93
C GLY A 15 -11.79 -1.43 7.46
N LYS A 16 -10.60 -1.98 7.20
CA LYS A 16 -9.32 -1.50 7.75
C LYS A 16 -8.82 -0.23 7.04
N TYR A 17 -8.12 0.61 7.79
CA TYR A 17 -7.58 1.88 7.29
C TYR A 17 -6.56 1.69 6.16
N GLY A 18 -5.71 0.66 6.22
CA GLY A 18 -4.77 0.36 5.13
C GLY A 18 -5.47 0.08 3.80
N ASN A 19 -6.59 -0.64 3.80
CA ASN A 19 -7.39 -0.83 2.59
C ASN A 19 -8.05 0.48 2.10
N LYS A 20 -8.66 1.24 3.02
CA LYS A 20 -9.28 2.53 2.71
C LYS A 20 -8.28 3.50 2.07
N ALA A 21 -7.03 3.51 2.54
CA ALA A 21 -5.96 4.30 1.97
C ALA A 21 -5.60 3.86 0.55
N VAL A 22 -5.44 2.56 0.29
CA VAL A 22 -5.21 2.05 -1.08
C VAL A 22 -6.29 2.55 -2.04
N ARG A 23 -7.57 2.43 -1.68
CA ARG A 23 -8.68 2.93 -2.51
C ARG A 23 -8.61 4.44 -2.73
N ALA A 24 -8.46 5.21 -1.66
CA ALA A 24 -8.44 6.67 -1.73
C ALA A 24 -7.30 7.20 -2.62
N PHE A 25 -6.09 6.64 -2.49
CA PHE A 25 -4.96 7.05 -3.33
C PHE A 25 -5.10 6.58 -4.77
N LYS A 26 -5.65 5.38 -5.01
CA LYS A 26 -5.95 4.87 -6.35
C LYS A 26 -6.98 5.75 -7.06
N GLU A 27 -8.08 6.08 -6.38
CA GLU A 27 -9.12 7.01 -6.88
C GLU A 27 -8.56 8.42 -7.11
N GLY A 28 -7.58 8.84 -6.29
CA GLY A 28 -6.86 10.10 -6.45
C GLY A 28 -5.81 10.12 -7.57
N GLY A 29 -5.68 9.05 -8.37
CA GLY A 29 -4.78 8.99 -9.51
C GLY A 29 -3.31 8.77 -9.17
N TRP A 30 -3.00 8.24 -7.98
CA TRP A 30 -1.64 7.89 -7.60
C TRP A 30 -1.24 6.50 -8.12
N THR A 31 0.06 6.32 -8.36
CA THR A 31 0.61 4.96 -8.46
C THR A 31 0.72 4.39 -7.05
N VAL A 32 -0.11 3.40 -6.73
CA VAL A 32 -0.19 2.83 -5.38
C VAL A 32 0.48 1.46 -5.34
N TYR A 33 1.37 1.28 -4.37
CA TYR A 33 2.00 0.01 -4.03
C TYR A 33 1.51 -0.48 -2.66
N PRO A 34 0.51 -1.38 -2.60
CA PRO A 34 0.14 -2.04 -1.36
C PRO A 34 1.30 -2.88 -0.82
N VAL A 35 1.56 -2.81 0.47
CA VAL A 35 2.57 -3.63 1.16
C VAL A 35 1.91 -4.41 2.29
N ASN A 36 1.85 -5.73 2.12
CA ASN A 36 1.35 -6.70 3.07
C ASN A 36 1.97 -8.09 2.78
N PRO A 37 2.77 -8.66 3.71
CA PRO A 37 3.36 -10.00 3.56
C PRO A 37 2.37 -11.15 3.36
N GLY A 38 1.11 -10.98 3.78
CA GLY A 38 0.08 -12.02 3.75
C GLY A 38 -0.96 -11.85 2.64
N ALA A 39 -0.77 -10.92 1.71
CA ALA A 39 -1.68 -10.72 0.60
C ALA A 39 -0.92 -10.50 -0.72
N ASP A 40 -1.32 -11.23 -1.75
CA ASP A 40 -0.77 -11.08 -3.11
C ASP A 40 -1.41 -9.92 -3.87
N GLU A 41 -2.64 -9.56 -3.52
CA GLU A 41 -3.42 -8.49 -4.16
C GLU A 41 -4.28 -7.74 -3.15
N VAL A 42 -4.40 -6.42 -3.34
CA VAL A 42 -5.32 -5.54 -2.60
C VAL A 42 -5.98 -4.59 -3.59
N GLU A 43 -7.32 -4.60 -3.67
CA GLU A 43 -8.09 -3.70 -4.54
C GLU A 43 -7.69 -3.78 -6.03
N GLY A 44 -7.39 -4.98 -6.53
CA GLY A 44 -6.95 -5.19 -7.91
C GLY A 44 -5.51 -4.76 -8.20
N LEU A 45 -4.74 -4.41 -7.17
CA LEU A 45 -3.33 -4.03 -7.28
C LEU A 45 -2.46 -5.10 -6.64
N ARG A 46 -1.37 -5.47 -7.33
CA ARG A 46 -0.34 -6.35 -6.78
C ARG A 46 0.15 -5.80 -5.44
N SER A 47 0.11 -6.63 -4.42
CA SER A 47 0.67 -6.35 -3.10
C SER A 47 2.05 -6.96 -2.97
N TYR A 48 2.92 -6.29 -2.24
CA TYR A 48 4.32 -6.67 -2.04
C TYR A 48 4.55 -7.05 -0.58
N ALA A 49 5.45 -8.00 -0.32
CA ALA A 49 5.73 -8.43 1.04
C ALA A 49 6.46 -7.35 1.85
N SER A 50 7.35 -6.60 1.18
CA SER A 50 8.09 -5.50 1.78
C SER A 50 8.24 -4.33 0.82
N ILE A 51 8.68 -3.18 1.34
CA ILE A 51 9.02 -2.00 0.53
C ILE A 51 10.18 -2.32 -0.43
N ALA A 52 11.11 -3.18 -0.04
CA ALA A 52 12.27 -3.54 -0.85
C ALA A 52 11.91 -4.34 -2.11
N ASP A 53 10.73 -4.95 -2.14
CA ASP A 53 10.24 -5.73 -3.29
C ASP A 53 9.53 -4.86 -4.34
N VAL A 54 9.32 -3.56 -4.06
CA VAL A 54 8.63 -2.64 -4.98
C VAL A 54 9.57 -2.28 -6.14
N PRO A 55 9.15 -2.42 -7.41
CA PRO A 55 10.03 -2.34 -8.57
C PRO A 55 10.47 -0.91 -8.96
N GLU A 56 9.84 0.12 -8.40
CA GLU A 56 10.08 1.52 -8.76
C GLU A 56 10.29 2.39 -7.51
N PRO A 57 10.96 3.55 -7.65
CA PRO A 57 11.10 4.52 -6.57
C PRO A 57 9.74 4.97 -6.00
N ILE A 58 9.65 5.01 -4.67
CA ILE A 58 8.47 5.46 -3.93
C ILE A 58 8.69 6.89 -3.45
N HIS A 59 7.74 7.78 -3.74
CA HIS A 59 7.81 9.18 -3.29
C HIS A 59 7.25 9.39 -1.87
N ARG A 60 6.33 8.53 -1.43
CA ARG A 60 5.66 8.65 -0.12
C ARG A 60 5.37 7.27 0.47
N ILE A 61 5.48 7.17 1.80
CA ILE A 61 5.05 5.99 2.55
C ILE A 61 3.93 6.42 3.50
N SER A 62 2.87 5.62 3.56
CA SER A 62 1.82 5.73 4.58
C SER A 62 1.71 4.41 5.33
N MET A 63 1.82 4.45 6.65
CA MET A 63 1.94 3.25 7.49
C MET A 63 0.68 3.06 8.35
N TYR A 64 0.10 1.87 8.26
CA TYR A 64 -1.10 1.41 8.97
C TYR A 64 -0.79 0.11 9.72
N VAL A 65 0.31 0.11 10.46
CA VAL A 65 0.78 -1.01 11.27
C VAL A 65 0.96 -0.58 12.72
N PRO A 66 0.93 -1.51 13.69
CA PRO A 66 1.27 -1.20 15.07
C PRO A 66 2.71 -0.66 15.20
N PRO A 67 3.01 0.18 16.21
CA PRO A 67 4.35 0.75 16.39
C PRO A 67 5.48 -0.27 16.56
N LYS A 68 5.18 -1.51 16.97
CA LYS A 68 6.19 -2.57 17.12
C LYS A 68 6.63 -3.19 15.79
N VAL A 69 5.87 -2.95 14.73
CA VAL A 69 6.09 -3.52 13.39
C VAL A 69 6.74 -2.49 12.46
N GLY A 70 6.36 -1.21 12.62
CA GLY A 70 6.82 -0.10 11.80
C GLY A 70 8.12 0.53 12.26
#